data_AF-A0A2K6CJ13-F1
#
_entry.id   AF-A0A2K6CJ13-F1
#
_cell.length_a   1.000
_cell.length_b   1.000
_cell.length_c   1.000
_cell.angle_alpha   90.00
_cell.angle_beta   90.00
_cell.angle_gamma   90.00
#
_symmetry.space_group_name_H-M   'P 1'
#
loop_
_entity.id
_entity.type
_entity.pdbx_description
1 polymer ?
#
loop_
_entity_poly.entity_id
_entity_poly.type
_entity_poly.pdbx_seq_one_letter_code
_entity_poly.pdbx_strand_id
1 'polypeptide(L)'
;MAPEINLPGPVSLIDNTKGQLVVNPEALKILSAITQPVVVVAIVGLYRTGKSYLMNKLAGKKNGFSLGSTVRSHTKGIWMWCVPHPKKPEHTLVLLDTEGLGDIEKGDNENDSWIFALAVLLSSTFVYNSMGTINQQAMDQLHYVTELTDRIKANSSPGNNSVEDSADFVSFFPAFVWTLRDFTLELEVDGEPITADDYLELSLKLRKGTDKKSKSFNDPRLCIRKFFPNRKCFIFDWPAQKKYLARLEQLKEEELNPDFIEQVAEFCSYILSHSNVKTLSGGIPVNGPRLESLVLTYVNAISSGDLPCMENAVLALAQIENSAAVEKAIAHYEQQMGQKVQLPTETLQELLDLHRDSEREAIEVFMKNSFKDVDQTFQRKLGAQLEARQDDFCKQNSKASSDCCMALLQDIFGPLEEDVKQGTFSKPGGYRLFIQKQQELKKKYYQVPRKGIQAEEILQTYLKSKESMTDAILQTDQTLTEKEKEIEVERVKAESAQASTKMLQEIQRKNEQMMEQKERSYQEHLKQLTEKMERDRAQLLKEQERTLALKLQEQERLLKEGFQTESRKMQNEIQDLQKKMRQRRTCTIS
;
A
#
# COMPACT_ATOMS: atom_id res chain seq x y z
N MET A 1 10.83 -5.91 18.69
CA MET A 1 9.57 -6.63 18.98
C MET A 1 8.45 -5.61 18.86
N ALA A 2 7.51 -5.82 17.93
CA ALA A 2 6.30 -4.99 17.89
C ALA A 2 5.49 -5.21 19.18
N PRO A 3 4.87 -4.18 19.77
CA PRO A 3 4.08 -4.36 20.98
C PRO A 3 2.95 -5.37 20.71
N GLU A 4 2.77 -6.35 21.59
CA GLU A 4 1.65 -7.28 21.53
C GLU A 4 0.35 -6.50 21.75
N ILE A 5 -0.37 -6.21 20.67
CA ILE A 5 -1.68 -5.56 20.73
C ILE A 5 -2.68 -6.64 21.19
N ASN A 6 -2.92 -6.69 22.49
CA ASN A 6 -3.96 -7.51 23.10
C ASN A 6 -5.05 -6.59 23.62
N LEU A 7 -6.17 -6.48 22.88
CA LEU A 7 -7.31 -5.74 23.41
C LEU A 7 -7.91 -6.51 24.59
N PRO A 8 -8.10 -5.85 25.75
CA PRO A 8 -8.65 -6.51 26.93
C PRO A 8 -10.07 -7.04 26.69
N GLY A 9 -10.83 -6.42 25.79
CA GLY A 9 -12.15 -6.85 25.36
C GLY A 9 -12.55 -6.28 23.99
N PRO A 10 -13.72 -6.67 23.48
CA PRO A 10 -14.26 -6.15 22.23
C PRO A 10 -14.69 -4.68 22.37
N VAL A 11 -14.65 -3.95 21.26
CA VAL A 11 -15.09 -2.56 21.15
C VAL A 11 -16.06 -2.39 19.97
N SER A 12 -17.01 -1.47 20.07
CA SER A 12 -17.87 -1.14 18.93
C SER A 12 -17.03 -0.50 17.83
N LEU A 13 -17.09 -1.05 16.61
CA LEU A 13 -16.40 -0.52 15.43
C LEU A 13 -17.32 0.39 14.62
N ILE A 14 -18.55 -0.06 14.40
CA ILE A 14 -19.60 0.68 13.70
C ILE A 14 -20.85 0.62 14.57
N ASP A 15 -21.29 1.77 15.06
CA ASP A 15 -22.53 1.90 15.81
C ASP A 15 -23.72 2.02 14.86
N ASN A 16 -24.85 1.42 15.24
CA ASN A 16 -26.14 1.59 14.56
C ASN A 16 -27.08 2.37 15.48
N THR A 17 -27.13 3.69 15.30
CA THR A 17 -27.90 4.60 16.16
C THR A 17 -28.89 5.42 15.34
N LYS A 18 -30.17 5.39 15.70
CA LYS A 18 -31.25 6.14 15.04
C LYS A 18 -31.31 5.93 13.52
N GLY A 19 -31.06 4.71 13.06
CA GLY A 19 -31.06 4.37 11.64
C GLY A 19 -29.78 4.78 10.88
N GLN A 20 -28.76 5.32 11.56
CA GLN A 20 -27.49 5.69 10.93
C GLN A 20 -26.35 4.79 11.39
N LEU A 21 -25.52 4.35 10.45
CA LEU A 21 -24.26 3.68 10.72
C LEU A 21 -23.16 4.72 10.93
N VAL A 22 -22.51 4.69 12.10
CA VAL A 22 -21.49 5.67 12.49
C VAL A 22 -20.24 4.93 12.94
N VAL A 23 -19.08 5.32 12.43
CA VAL A 23 -17.81 4.69 12.81
C VAL A 23 -17.35 5.21 14.18
N ASN A 24 -16.89 4.30 15.04
CA ASN A 24 -16.32 4.68 16.33
C ASN A 24 -14.84 5.13 16.20
N PRO A 25 -14.50 6.39 16.52
CA PRO A 25 -13.12 6.89 16.41
C PRO A 25 -12.11 6.15 17.30
N GLU A 26 -12.52 5.65 18.46
CA GLU A 26 -11.63 4.90 19.36
C GLU A 26 -11.21 3.56 18.74
N ALA A 27 -12.15 2.90 18.05
CA ALA A 27 -11.88 1.67 17.31
C ALA A 27 -10.92 1.92 16.14
N LEU A 28 -11.07 3.03 15.41
CA LEU A 28 -10.14 3.39 14.34
C LEU A 28 -8.73 3.66 14.87
N LYS A 29 -8.59 4.34 16.01
CA LYS A 29 -7.29 4.54 16.65
C LYS A 29 -6.60 3.21 16.99
N ILE A 30 -7.37 2.22 17.44
CA ILE A 30 -6.84 0.87 17.69
C ILE A 30 -6.37 0.22 16.38
N LEU A 31 -7.18 0.29 15.32
CA LEU A 31 -6.81 -0.24 14.01
C LEU A 31 -5.54 0.43 13.46
N SER A 32 -5.42 1.76 13.55
CA SER A 32 -4.26 2.51 13.07
C SER A 32 -2.92 2.03 13.66
N ALA A 33 -2.94 1.45 14.87
CA ALA A 33 -1.74 0.95 15.55
C ALA A 33 -1.33 -0.48 15.11
N ILE A 34 -2.21 -1.24 14.44
CA ILE A 34 -1.96 -2.64 14.06
C ILE A 34 -1.23 -2.68 12.71
N THR A 35 0.11 -2.75 12.74
CA THR A 35 0.92 -2.80 11.51
C THR A 35 0.99 -4.19 10.89
N GLN A 36 0.68 -5.24 11.65
CA GLN A 36 0.67 -6.63 11.20
C GLN A 36 -0.48 -6.90 10.21
N PRO A 37 -0.31 -7.84 9.26
CA PRO A 37 -1.41 -8.29 8.42
C PRO A 37 -2.56 -8.88 9.24
N VAL A 38 -3.79 -8.60 8.83
CA VAL A 38 -4.99 -9.02 9.57
C VAL A 38 -5.71 -10.19 8.88
N VAL A 39 -6.14 -11.16 9.69
CA VAL A 39 -7.11 -12.19 9.32
C VAL A 39 -8.45 -11.76 9.91
N VAL A 40 -9.43 -11.44 9.05
CA VAL A 40 -10.71 -10.90 9.52
C VAL A 40 -11.80 -11.98 9.41
N VAL A 41 -12.43 -12.32 10.53
CA VAL A 41 -13.54 -13.28 10.59
C VAL A 41 -14.78 -12.53 11.06
N ALA A 42 -15.81 -12.46 10.22
CA ALA A 42 -17.10 -11.86 10.57
C ALA A 42 -18.16 -12.92 10.77
N ILE A 43 -19.02 -12.75 11.76
CA ILE A 43 -20.18 -13.62 12.00
C ILE A 43 -21.48 -12.83 11.86
N VAL A 44 -22.41 -13.36 11.06
CA VAL A 44 -23.72 -12.74 10.80
C VAL A 44 -24.81 -13.80 10.94
N GLY A 45 -26.00 -13.37 11.33
CA GLY A 45 -27.16 -14.25 11.49
C GLY A 45 -28.24 -13.60 12.33
N LEU A 46 -29.38 -14.25 12.44
CA LEU A 46 -30.51 -13.74 13.23
C LEU A 46 -30.09 -13.40 14.67
N TYR A 47 -30.85 -12.52 15.31
CA TYR A 47 -30.68 -12.28 16.74
C TYR A 47 -30.89 -13.58 17.54
N ARG A 48 -30.14 -13.74 18.64
CA ARG A 48 -30.18 -14.90 19.56
C ARG A 48 -29.82 -16.27 18.99
N THR A 49 -28.94 -16.32 18.01
CA THR A 49 -28.44 -17.60 17.48
C THR A 49 -27.09 -18.02 18.06
N GLY A 50 -26.62 -17.34 19.12
CA GLY A 50 -25.36 -17.68 19.79
C GLY A 50 -24.09 -17.29 19.02
N LYS A 51 -24.14 -16.23 18.21
CA LYS A 51 -22.99 -15.71 17.43
C LYS A 51 -21.81 -15.30 18.32
N SER A 52 -22.06 -14.41 19.27
CA SER A 52 -21.07 -13.88 20.21
C SER A 52 -20.36 -14.98 21.00
N TYR A 53 -21.06 -16.10 21.30
CA TYR A 53 -20.46 -17.27 21.94
C TYR A 53 -19.37 -17.91 21.07
N LEU A 54 -19.66 -18.15 19.78
CA LEU A 54 -18.68 -18.72 18.85
C LEU A 54 -17.49 -17.77 18.65
N MET A 55 -17.72 -16.46 18.64
CA MET A 55 -16.63 -15.47 18.54
C MET A 55 -15.75 -15.45 19.78
N ASN A 56 -16.32 -15.59 20.99
CA ASN A 56 -15.54 -15.73 22.22
C ASN A 56 -14.68 -17.01 22.20
N LYS A 57 -15.22 -18.11 21.68
CA LYS A 57 -14.47 -19.37 21.48
C LYS A 57 -13.31 -19.19 20.49
N LEU A 58 -13.51 -18.48 19.38
CA LEU A 58 -12.44 -18.12 18.44
C LEU A 58 -11.36 -17.23 19.07
N ALA A 59 -11.75 -16.33 19.98
CA ALA A 59 -10.82 -15.49 20.73
C ALA A 59 -10.01 -16.27 21.79
N GLY A 60 -10.39 -17.52 22.08
CA GLY A 60 -9.79 -18.34 23.14
C GLY A 60 -10.06 -17.79 24.55
N LYS A 61 -11.10 -16.96 24.73
CA LYS A 61 -11.42 -16.30 25.99
C LYS A 61 -12.86 -16.60 26.40
N LYS A 62 -13.10 -16.83 27.70
CA LYS A 62 -14.45 -17.07 28.23
C LYS A 62 -15.31 -15.79 28.20
N ASN A 63 -14.72 -14.67 28.62
CA ASN A 63 -15.39 -13.37 28.69
C ASN A 63 -14.88 -12.47 27.56
N GLY A 64 -15.80 -11.93 26.77
CA GLY A 64 -15.48 -11.14 25.58
C GLY A 64 -16.68 -10.36 25.07
N PHE A 65 -17.19 -10.72 23.89
CA PHE A 65 -18.46 -10.22 23.38
C PHE A 65 -19.59 -10.59 24.36
N SER A 66 -20.40 -9.60 24.72
CA SER A 66 -21.46 -9.77 25.72
C SER A 66 -22.54 -10.72 25.22
N LEU A 67 -22.83 -11.78 26.00
CA LEU A 67 -23.89 -12.72 25.67
C LEU A 67 -25.24 -12.20 26.19
N GLY A 68 -26.19 -11.98 25.27
CA GLY A 68 -27.53 -11.54 25.63
C GLY A 68 -28.44 -12.69 26.06
N SER A 69 -29.02 -12.62 27.26
CA SER A 69 -29.95 -13.64 27.80
C SER A 69 -31.42 -13.20 27.82
N THR A 70 -31.72 -11.93 27.48
CA THR A 70 -33.07 -11.34 27.56
C THR A 70 -33.73 -11.15 26.19
N VAL A 71 -35.01 -10.75 26.17
CA VAL A 71 -35.82 -10.55 24.95
C VAL A 71 -35.39 -9.35 24.09
N ARG A 72 -34.37 -8.59 24.51
CA ARG A 72 -33.75 -7.52 23.70
C ARG A 72 -32.52 -7.99 22.93
N SER A 73 -32.20 -7.33 21.82
CA SER A 73 -30.90 -7.50 21.17
C SER A 73 -29.81 -6.81 21.99
N HIS A 74 -28.65 -7.46 22.09
CA HIS A 74 -27.52 -6.96 22.89
C HIS A 74 -26.46 -6.27 22.02
N THR A 75 -26.03 -6.94 20.94
CA THR A 75 -25.08 -6.36 19.98
C THR A 75 -25.81 -5.39 19.05
N LYS A 76 -25.42 -4.12 19.06
CA LYS A 76 -25.89 -3.08 18.11
C LYS A 76 -24.74 -2.71 17.18
N GLY A 77 -25.01 -2.61 15.88
CA GLY A 77 -23.98 -2.36 14.85
C GLY A 77 -22.99 -3.52 14.65
N ILE A 78 -21.71 -3.20 14.49
CA ILE A 78 -20.61 -4.17 14.31
C ILE A 78 -19.55 -3.93 15.38
N TRP A 79 -19.24 -4.98 16.14
CA TRP A 79 -18.22 -4.97 17.18
C TRP A 79 -16.98 -5.68 16.70
N MET A 80 -15.80 -5.18 17.07
CA MET A 80 -14.53 -5.79 16.74
C MET A 80 -13.77 -6.25 17.98
N TRP A 81 -13.01 -7.34 17.83
CA TRP A 81 -12.01 -7.75 18.81
C TRP A 81 -10.73 -8.19 18.10
N CYS A 82 -9.65 -7.46 18.34
CA CYS A 82 -8.33 -7.73 17.80
C CYS A 82 -7.50 -8.52 18.83
N VAL A 83 -7.06 -9.72 18.45
CA VAL A 83 -6.22 -10.59 19.27
C VAL A 83 -5.05 -11.14 18.44
N PRO A 84 -3.90 -11.48 19.05
CA PRO A 84 -2.83 -12.17 18.36
C PRO A 84 -3.34 -13.47 17.72
N HIS A 85 -2.96 -13.76 16.48
CA HIS A 85 -3.45 -14.95 15.80
C HIS A 85 -2.78 -16.22 16.38
N PRO A 86 -3.54 -17.16 16.96
CA PRO A 86 -2.98 -18.27 17.75
C PRO A 86 -2.13 -19.27 16.94
N LYS A 87 -2.39 -19.40 15.63
CA LYS A 87 -1.62 -20.27 14.71
C LYS A 87 -0.68 -19.52 13.76
N LYS A 88 -0.62 -18.18 13.79
CA LYS A 88 0.12 -17.34 12.83
C LYS A 88 0.82 -16.19 13.58
N PRO A 89 2.07 -16.39 14.06
CA PRO A 89 2.71 -15.48 15.03
C PRO A 89 2.84 -14.01 14.61
N GLU A 90 2.92 -13.73 13.31
CA GLU A 90 3.09 -12.36 12.78
C GLU A 90 1.77 -11.73 12.28
N HIS A 91 0.63 -12.29 12.67
CA HIS A 91 -0.69 -11.86 12.20
C HIS A 91 -1.60 -11.52 13.37
N THR A 92 -2.52 -10.60 13.10
CA THR A 92 -3.62 -10.27 14.03
C THR A 92 -4.90 -10.92 13.55
N LEU A 93 -5.62 -11.60 14.45
CA LEU A 93 -6.98 -12.07 14.23
C LEU A 93 -7.95 -10.96 14.63
N VAL A 94 -8.77 -10.52 13.68
CA VAL A 94 -9.83 -9.53 13.89
C VAL A 94 -11.17 -10.24 13.81
N LEU A 95 -11.88 -10.28 14.94
CA LEU A 95 -13.18 -10.90 15.07
C LEU A 95 -14.25 -9.82 14.97
N LEU A 96 -15.17 -9.92 14.02
CA LEU A 96 -16.29 -9.01 13.82
C LEU A 96 -17.61 -9.69 14.21
N ASP A 97 -18.18 -9.32 15.36
CA ASP A 97 -19.50 -9.77 15.80
C ASP A 97 -20.56 -8.73 15.42
N THR A 98 -21.59 -9.15 14.69
CA THR A 98 -22.61 -8.23 14.19
C THR A 98 -23.88 -8.28 15.01
N GLU A 99 -24.61 -7.17 14.94
CA GLU A 99 -26.01 -7.11 15.35
C GLU A 99 -26.84 -8.22 14.70
N GLY A 100 -27.82 -8.70 15.45
CA GLY A 100 -28.74 -9.73 14.97
C GLY A 100 -29.71 -9.19 13.92
N LEU A 101 -29.82 -9.93 12.82
CA LEU A 101 -30.78 -9.65 11.77
C LEU A 101 -32.22 -9.88 12.26
N GLY A 102 -33.17 -9.04 11.83
CA GLY A 102 -34.60 -9.20 12.12
C GLY A 102 -35.01 -8.89 13.56
N ASP A 103 -34.27 -8.01 14.25
CA ASP A 103 -34.58 -7.58 15.61
C ASP A 103 -35.83 -6.68 15.67
N ILE A 104 -36.81 -7.11 16.47
CA ILE A 104 -38.17 -6.54 16.52
C ILE A 104 -38.18 -5.10 17.07
N GLU A 105 -37.21 -4.72 17.89
CA GLU A 105 -37.13 -3.38 18.48
C GLU A 105 -36.63 -2.30 17.50
N LYS A 106 -36.18 -2.68 16.29
CA LYS A 106 -35.57 -1.73 15.33
C LYS A 106 -36.57 -0.84 14.62
N GLY A 107 -37.80 -1.29 14.39
CA GLY A 107 -38.82 -0.58 13.59
C GLY A 107 -38.49 -0.42 12.09
N ASP A 108 -37.20 -0.43 11.73
CA ASP A 108 -36.62 -0.32 10.39
C ASP A 108 -35.47 -1.35 10.23
N ASN A 109 -35.57 -2.21 9.22
CA ASN A 109 -34.60 -3.27 8.91
C ASN A 109 -33.60 -2.88 7.79
N GLU A 110 -33.59 -1.63 7.30
CA GLU A 110 -32.73 -1.19 6.20
C GLU A 110 -31.24 -1.35 6.52
N ASN A 111 -30.86 -1.15 7.78
CA ASN A 111 -29.47 -1.32 8.21
C ASN A 111 -29.02 -2.79 8.31
N ASP A 112 -29.94 -3.76 8.32
CA ASP A 112 -29.56 -5.18 8.35
C ASP A 112 -28.83 -5.58 7.08
N SER A 113 -29.32 -5.13 5.91
CA SER A 113 -28.67 -5.36 4.62
C SER A 113 -27.30 -4.70 4.55
N TRP A 114 -27.15 -3.51 5.15
CA TRP A 114 -25.86 -2.82 5.21
C TRP A 114 -24.84 -3.49 6.13
N ILE A 115 -25.27 -3.92 7.32
CA ILE A 115 -24.43 -4.70 8.24
C ILE A 115 -23.97 -6.00 7.58
N PHE A 116 -24.87 -6.66 6.87
CA PHE A 116 -24.56 -7.87 6.09
C PHE A 116 -23.50 -7.58 5.01
N ALA A 117 -23.71 -6.54 4.20
CA ALA A 117 -22.78 -6.15 3.14
C ALA A 117 -21.39 -5.75 3.68
N LEU A 118 -21.34 -4.97 4.77
CA LEU A 118 -20.10 -4.57 5.42
C LEU A 118 -19.34 -5.78 5.98
N ALA A 119 -20.03 -6.73 6.60
CA ALA A 119 -19.40 -7.96 7.09
C ALA A 119 -18.77 -8.79 5.95
N VAL A 120 -19.41 -8.84 4.79
CA VAL A 120 -18.84 -9.48 3.58
C VAL A 120 -17.60 -8.71 3.09
N LEU A 121 -17.69 -7.38 2.93
CA LEU A 121 -16.60 -6.57 2.39
C LEU A 121 -15.36 -6.55 3.27
N LEU A 122 -15.54 -6.49 4.59
CA LEU A 122 -14.43 -6.36 5.54
C LEU A 122 -13.76 -7.70 5.88
N SER A 123 -14.45 -8.83 5.74
CA SER A 123 -13.94 -10.13 6.19
C SER A 123 -13.09 -10.88 5.15
N SER A 124 -12.22 -11.76 5.64
CA SER A 124 -11.58 -12.85 4.90
C SER A 124 -12.41 -14.13 4.94
N THR A 125 -13.14 -14.32 6.03
CA THR A 125 -14.04 -15.45 6.25
C THR A 125 -15.35 -14.93 6.84
N PHE A 126 -16.43 -15.24 6.14
CA PHE A 126 -17.78 -14.85 6.50
C PHE A 126 -18.52 -16.05 7.04
N VAL A 127 -18.88 -15.98 8.32
CA VAL A 127 -19.62 -17.02 9.03
C VAL A 127 -21.09 -16.63 9.07
N TYR A 128 -21.94 -17.39 8.38
CA TYR A 128 -23.38 -17.27 8.53
C TYR A 128 -23.88 -18.27 9.58
N ASN A 129 -24.57 -17.78 10.60
CA ASN A 129 -25.00 -18.56 11.75
C ASN A 129 -26.53 -18.58 11.87
N SER A 130 -27.12 -19.77 11.76
CA SER A 130 -28.56 -20.00 11.86
C SER A 130 -28.89 -21.15 12.82
N MET A 131 -30.13 -21.22 13.26
CA MET A 131 -30.64 -22.32 14.09
C MET A 131 -31.32 -23.37 13.21
N GLY A 132 -31.22 -24.63 13.61
CA GLY A 132 -31.87 -25.76 12.95
C GLY A 132 -31.23 -26.10 11.60
N THR A 133 -32.08 -26.42 10.63
CA THR A 133 -31.70 -27.05 9.36
C THR A 133 -31.76 -26.05 8.20
N ILE A 134 -31.14 -26.39 7.08
CA ILE A 134 -31.20 -25.57 5.86
C ILE A 134 -32.52 -25.87 5.12
N ASN A 135 -33.61 -25.27 5.60
CA ASN A 135 -34.93 -25.36 4.98
C ASN A 135 -35.25 -24.10 4.15
N GLN A 136 -36.46 -24.01 3.58
CA GLN A 136 -36.85 -22.84 2.80
C GLN A 136 -36.86 -21.55 3.63
N GLN A 137 -37.28 -21.62 4.90
CA GLN A 137 -37.28 -20.46 5.80
C GLN A 137 -35.85 -19.93 6.05
N ALA A 138 -34.87 -20.82 6.24
CA ALA A 138 -33.47 -20.43 6.39
C ALA A 138 -32.94 -19.77 5.11
N MET A 139 -33.34 -20.26 3.94
CA MET A 139 -33.00 -19.63 2.65
C MET A 139 -33.68 -18.27 2.44
N ASP A 140 -34.94 -18.13 2.86
CA ASP A 140 -35.67 -16.86 2.80
C ASP A 140 -35.02 -15.83 3.73
N GLN A 141 -34.50 -16.25 4.89
CA GLN A 141 -33.70 -15.41 5.78
C GLN A 141 -32.33 -15.03 5.21
N LEU A 142 -31.88 -15.74 4.18
CA LEU A 142 -30.65 -15.45 3.45
C LEU A 142 -30.89 -14.55 2.23
N HIS A 143 -32.08 -13.95 2.08
CA HIS A 143 -32.37 -12.99 1.00
C HIS A 143 -31.36 -11.82 0.95
N TYR A 144 -30.74 -11.46 2.07
CA TYR A 144 -29.63 -10.50 2.12
C TYR A 144 -28.49 -10.82 1.15
N VAL A 145 -28.23 -12.12 0.87
CA VAL A 145 -27.23 -12.53 -0.12
C VAL A 145 -27.65 -12.17 -1.54
N THR A 146 -28.95 -12.23 -1.84
CA THR A 146 -29.48 -11.78 -3.14
C THR A 146 -29.45 -10.27 -3.28
N GLU A 147 -29.58 -9.53 -2.17
CA GLU A 147 -29.49 -8.07 -2.16
C GLU A 147 -28.05 -7.57 -2.31
N LEU A 148 -27.02 -8.41 -2.14
CA LEU A 148 -25.61 -7.97 -2.26
C LEU A 148 -25.33 -7.31 -3.61
N THR A 149 -26.00 -7.73 -4.69
CA THR A 149 -25.85 -7.12 -6.03
C THR A 149 -26.38 -5.70 -6.08
N ASP A 150 -27.31 -5.34 -5.19
CA ASP A 150 -27.90 -4.01 -5.08
C ASP A 150 -27.21 -3.16 -4.00
N ARG A 151 -26.34 -3.77 -3.18
CA ARG A 151 -25.64 -3.12 -2.06
C ARG A 151 -24.14 -2.94 -2.29
N ILE A 152 -23.52 -3.70 -3.19
CA ILE A 152 -22.08 -3.67 -3.42
C ILE A 152 -21.79 -3.42 -4.90
N LYS A 153 -20.85 -2.52 -5.17
CA LYS A 153 -20.23 -2.37 -6.49
C LYS A 153 -18.81 -2.93 -6.51
N ALA A 154 -18.46 -3.68 -7.55
CA ALA A 154 -17.09 -4.12 -7.78
C ALA A 154 -16.28 -3.01 -8.47
N ASN A 155 -16.83 -2.40 -9.53
CA ASN A 155 -16.16 -1.38 -10.33
C ASN A 155 -16.98 -0.08 -10.42
N SER A 156 -16.31 1.06 -10.62
CA SER A 156 -16.94 2.39 -10.71
C SER A 156 -17.12 2.93 -12.13
N SER A 157 -16.74 2.14 -13.14
CA SER A 157 -16.81 2.55 -14.56
C SER A 157 -18.25 2.80 -15.04
N PRO A 158 -18.55 3.95 -15.66
CA PRO A 158 -19.88 4.28 -16.16
C PRO A 158 -20.25 3.39 -17.35
N GLY A 159 -21.32 2.59 -17.21
CA GLY A 159 -21.86 1.72 -18.27
C GLY A 159 -22.01 0.24 -17.90
N ASN A 160 -21.44 -0.20 -16.77
CA ASN A 160 -21.65 -1.57 -16.28
C ASN A 160 -23.04 -1.70 -15.64
N ASN A 161 -23.87 -2.61 -16.14
CA ASN A 161 -25.13 -2.99 -15.47
C ASN A 161 -24.80 -3.83 -14.22
N SER A 162 -25.64 -3.77 -13.17
CA SER A 162 -25.44 -4.50 -11.89
C SER A 162 -25.18 -6.01 -12.06
N VAL A 163 -25.71 -6.61 -13.12
CA VAL A 163 -25.54 -8.03 -13.45
C VAL A 163 -24.10 -8.36 -13.86
N GLU A 164 -23.41 -7.48 -14.59
CA GLU A 164 -22.01 -7.68 -15.00
C GLU A 164 -21.02 -7.42 -13.84
N ASP A 165 -21.39 -6.54 -12.91
CA ASP A 165 -20.57 -6.18 -11.76
C ASP A 165 -20.48 -7.33 -10.72
N SER A 166 -21.58 -8.09 -10.57
CA SER A 166 -21.63 -9.28 -9.70
C SER A 166 -20.70 -10.42 -10.14
N ALA A 167 -20.27 -10.43 -11.40
CA ALA A 167 -19.37 -11.46 -11.94
C ALA A 167 -17.97 -11.36 -11.32
N ASP A 168 -17.57 -10.18 -10.84
CA ASP A 168 -16.26 -9.93 -10.25
C ASP A 168 -16.24 -10.20 -8.72
N PHE A 169 -17.39 -10.41 -8.07
CA PHE A 169 -17.52 -10.63 -6.61
C PHE A 169 -16.65 -11.76 -6.09
N VAL A 170 -16.58 -12.87 -6.84
CA VAL A 170 -15.77 -14.04 -6.52
C VAL A 170 -14.27 -13.72 -6.31
N SER A 171 -13.77 -12.63 -6.88
CA SER A 171 -12.36 -12.25 -6.76
C SER A 171 -11.99 -11.64 -5.41
N PHE A 172 -12.96 -11.07 -4.68
CA PHE A 172 -12.71 -10.36 -3.42
C PHE A 172 -13.63 -10.77 -2.26
N PHE A 173 -14.65 -11.58 -2.52
CA PHE A 173 -15.53 -12.10 -1.48
C PHE A 173 -14.81 -13.11 -0.57
N PRO A 174 -15.18 -13.15 0.73
CA PRO A 174 -14.56 -14.04 1.71
C PRO A 174 -14.89 -15.51 1.45
N ALA A 175 -14.22 -16.42 2.17
CA ALA A 175 -14.71 -17.79 2.29
C ALA A 175 -16.03 -17.80 3.08
N PHE A 176 -17.00 -18.62 2.66
CA PHE A 176 -18.30 -18.73 3.33
C PHE A 176 -18.34 -19.94 4.25
N VAL A 177 -18.77 -19.75 5.49
CA VAL A 177 -18.93 -20.82 6.48
C VAL A 177 -20.34 -20.78 7.03
N TRP A 178 -21.13 -21.84 6.81
CA TRP A 178 -22.46 -21.95 7.41
C TRP A 178 -22.38 -22.75 8.70
N THR A 179 -22.75 -22.11 9.80
CA THR A 179 -22.85 -22.73 11.13
C THR A 179 -24.33 -22.98 11.47
N LEU A 180 -24.67 -24.25 11.68
CA LEU A 180 -26.03 -24.70 11.97
C LEU A 180 -26.13 -25.10 13.44
N ARG A 181 -26.78 -24.25 14.23
CA ARG A 181 -26.92 -24.43 15.68
C ARG A 181 -28.13 -25.28 16.01
N ASP A 182 -28.05 -26.07 17.08
CA ASP A 182 -29.13 -26.95 17.53
C ASP A 182 -29.61 -27.88 16.41
N PHE A 183 -28.65 -28.49 15.69
CA PHE A 183 -28.93 -29.39 14.59
C PHE A 183 -29.63 -30.66 15.11
N THR A 184 -30.57 -31.19 14.32
CA THR A 184 -31.50 -32.25 14.77
C THR A 184 -31.68 -33.39 13.76
N LEU A 185 -31.03 -33.31 12.60
CA LEU A 185 -31.12 -34.36 11.58
C LEU A 185 -29.94 -35.30 11.71
N GLU A 186 -30.19 -36.57 11.38
CA GLU A 186 -29.11 -37.50 11.07
C GLU A 186 -28.57 -37.17 9.68
N LEU A 187 -27.25 -37.05 9.57
CA LEU A 187 -26.56 -36.75 8.31
C LEU A 187 -26.44 -38.02 7.47
N GLU A 188 -27.57 -38.50 6.95
CA GLU A 188 -27.64 -39.69 6.10
C GLU A 188 -28.47 -39.44 4.84
N VAL A 189 -28.03 -40.02 3.72
CA VAL A 189 -28.77 -40.04 2.45
C VAL A 189 -28.72 -41.45 1.90
N ASP A 190 -29.88 -42.03 1.60
CA ASP A 190 -30.03 -43.41 1.11
C ASP A 190 -29.37 -44.47 2.03
N GLY A 191 -29.30 -44.18 3.34
CA GLY A 191 -28.69 -45.05 4.36
C GLY A 191 -27.17 -44.94 4.47
N GLU A 192 -26.53 -44.06 3.70
CA GLU A 192 -25.11 -43.78 3.79
C GLU A 192 -24.85 -42.47 4.55
N PRO A 193 -23.86 -42.44 5.46
CA PRO A 193 -23.51 -41.23 6.19
C PRO A 193 -22.88 -40.19 5.25
N ILE A 194 -23.28 -38.93 5.41
CA ILE A 194 -22.76 -37.80 4.65
C ILE A 194 -22.08 -36.80 5.59
N THR A 195 -21.18 -35.98 5.06
CA THR A 195 -20.57 -34.90 5.85
C THR A 195 -21.50 -33.69 5.94
N ALA A 196 -21.23 -32.77 6.87
CA ALA A 196 -21.93 -31.48 6.93
C ALA A 196 -21.73 -30.66 5.63
N ASP A 197 -20.56 -30.79 4.99
CA ASP A 197 -20.29 -30.13 3.71
C ASP A 197 -21.15 -30.73 2.58
N ASP A 198 -21.31 -32.04 2.55
CA ASP A 198 -22.21 -32.71 1.61
C ASP A 198 -23.65 -32.26 1.83
N TYR A 199 -24.09 -32.13 3.08
CA TYR A 199 -25.40 -31.61 3.43
C TYR A 199 -25.62 -30.18 2.91
N LEU A 200 -24.62 -29.31 3.02
CA LEU A 200 -24.67 -27.95 2.47
C LEU A 200 -24.78 -27.98 0.94
N GLU A 201 -23.96 -28.77 0.24
CA GLU A 201 -24.00 -28.85 -1.22
C GLU A 201 -25.33 -29.45 -1.71
N LEU A 202 -25.90 -30.43 -1.00
CA LEU A 202 -27.26 -30.93 -1.25
C LEU A 202 -28.32 -29.84 -1.07
N SER A 203 -28.20 -29.04 -0.01
CA SER A 203 -29.14 -27.94 0.30
C SER A 203 -29.08 -26.80 -0.73
N LEU A 204 -27.93 -26.64 -1.40
CA LEU A 204 -27.69 -25.66 -2.46
C LEU A 204 -28.01 -26.19 -3.88
N LYS A 205 -28.45 -27.45 -4.02
CA LYS A 205 -28.93 -27.96 -5.30
C LYS A 205 -30.11 -27.13 -5.80
N LEU A 206 -30.08 -26.82 -7.08
CA LEU A 206 -31.12 -26.04 -7.72
C LEU A 206 -32.32 -26.93 -8.06
N ARG A 207 -33.48 -26.29 -8.24
CA ARG A 207 -34.70 -26.93 -8.71
C ARG A 207 -34.93 -26.63 -10.19
N LYS A 208 -35.28 -27.65 -10.97
CA LYS A 208 -35.68 -27.48 -12.38
C LYS A 208 -37.03 -26.76 -12.47
N GLY A 209 -37.12 -25.78 -13.36
CA GLY A 209 -38.33 -25.00 -13.61
C GLY A 209 -37.99 -23.54 -13.89
N THR A 210 -38.80 -22.88 -14.71
CA THR A 210 -38.65 -21.45 -15.06
C THR A 210 -39.74 -20.58 -14.44
N ASP A 211 -40.67 -21.18 -13.69
CA ASP A 211 -41.74 -20.50 -12.99
C ASP A 211 -41.21 -19.66 -11.82
N LYS A 212 -42.04 -18.74 -11.32
CA LYS A 212 -41.67 -17.79 -10.26
C LYS A 212 -41.23 -18.48 -8.97
N LYS A 213 -41.83 -19.63 -8.61
CA LYS A 213 -41.45 -20.36 -7.39
C LYS A 213 -40.09 -21.03 -7.55
N SER A 214 -39.82 -21.61 -8.71
CA SER A 214 -38.51 -22.18 -9.03
C SER A 214 -37.41 -21.11 -9.04
N LYS A 215 -37.68 -19.91 -9.58
CA LYS A 215 -36.73 -18.79 -9.51
C LYS A 215 -36.44 -18.35 -8.07
N SER A 216 -37.48 -18.05 -7.29
CA SER A 216 -37.33 -17.65 -5.88
C SER A 216 -36.59 -18.69 -5.02
N PHE A 217 -36.70 -19.97 -5.36
CA PHE A 217 -35.95 -21.05 -4.73
C PHE A 217 -34.47 -21.06 -5.17
N ASN A 218 -34.21 -20.84 -6.45
CA ASN A 218 -32.88 -20.93 -7.05
C ASN A 218 -32.01 -19.69 -6.79
N ASP A 219 -32.60 -18.49 -6.76
CA ASP A 219 -31.86 -17.23 -6.70
C ASP A 219 -30.91 -17.11 -5.49
N PRO A 220 -31.33 -17.34 -4.22
CA PRO A 220 -30.40 -17.31 -3.09
C PRO A 220 -29.31 -18.39 -3.19
N ARG A 221 -29.67 -19.59 -3.67
CA ARG A 221 -28.72 -20.70 -3.86
C ARG A 221 -27.68 -20.38 -4.92
N LEU A 222 -28.10 -19.79 -6.04
CA LEU A 222 -27.22 -19.34 -7.11
C LEU A 222 -26.27 -18.25 -6.62
N CYS A 223 -26.76 -17.29 -5.83
CA CYS A 223 -25.92 -16.23 -5.28
C CYS A 223 -24.84 -16.78 -4.34
N ILE A 224 -25.20 -17.68 -3.41
CA ILE A 224 -24.22 -18.36 -2.55
C ILE A 224 -23.19 -19.11 -3.39
N ARG A 225 -23.66 -19.88 -4.38
CA ARG A 225 -22.81 -20.71 -5.24
C ARG A 225 -21.82 -19.89 -6.06
N LYS A 226 -22.28 -18.78 -6.64
CA LYS A 226 -21.50 -17.90 -7.51
C LYS A 226 -20.57 -16.96 -6.73
N PHE A 227 -21.06 -16.34 -5.67
CA PHE A 227 -20.32 -15.29 -4.97
C PHE A 227 -19.27 -15.88 -4.00
N PHE A 228 -19.55 -17.06 -3.45
CA PHE A 228 -18.69 -17.69 -2.46
C PHE A 228 -18.33 -19.11 -2.91
N PRO A 229 -17.37 -19.33 -3.83
CA PRO A 229 -17.04 -20.67 -4.31
C PRO A 229 -16.43 -21.57 -3.24
N ASN A 230 -15.69 -20.99 -2.28
CA ASN A 230 -15.16 -21.71 -1.12
C ASN A 230 -16.20 -21.68 -0.01
N ARG A 231 -16.84 -22.83 0.24
CA ARG A 231 -17.91 -22.99 1.23
C ARG A 231 -17.59 -24.13 2.18
N LYS A 232 -17.93 -23.96 3.45
CA LYS A 232 -17.78 -24.97 4.51
C LYS A 232 -19.04 -24.97 5.36
N CYS A 233 -19.42 -26.12 5.90
CA CYS A 233 -20.51 -26.25 6.84
C CYS A 233 -20.04 -26.87 8.16
N PHE A 234 -20.58 -26.37 9.26
CA PHE A 234 -20.45 -26.97 10.59
C PHE A 234 -21.84 -27.11 11.19
N ILE A 235 -22.11 -28.28 11.75
CA ILE A 235 -23.28 -28.53 12.58
C ILE A 235 -22.88 -28.49 14.05
N PHE A 236 -23.79 -28.01 14.88
CA PHE A 236 -23.62 -27.95 16.32
C PHE A 236 -24.84 -28.55 17.00
N ASP A 237 -24.58 -29.52 17.86
CA ASP A 237 -25.60 -30.05 18.74
C ASP A 237 -26.01 -29.04 19.80
N TRP A 238 -27.06 -29.38 20.53
CA TRP A 238 -27.50 -28.58 21.67
C TRP A 238 -26.36 -28.48 22.68
N PRO A 239 -25.95 -27.25 23.08
CA PRO A 239 -24.76 -27.07 23.90
C PRO A 239 -24.99 -27.53 25.35
N ALA A 240 -26.24 -27.49 25.82
CA ALA A 240 -26.66 -27.98 27.12
C ALA A 240 -28.18 -28.23 27.12
N GLN A 241 -28.70 -28.81 28.21
CA GLN A 241 -30.15 -28.92 28.41
C GLN A 241 -30.83 -27.54 28.40
N LYS A 242 -32.04 -27.46 27.82
CA LYS A 242 -32.79 -26.20 27.61
C LYS A 242 -32.84 -25.25 28.82
N LYS A 243 -33.00 -25.80 30.03
CA LYS A 243 -33.05 -25.03 31.29
C LYS A 243 -31.75 -24.26 31.62
N TYR A 244 -30.63 -24.64 31.04
CA TYR A 244 -29.32 -24.04 31.31
C TYR A 244 -28.84 -23.08 30.20
N LEU A 245 -29.53 -23.04 29.05
CA LEU A 245 -29.12 -22.21 27.90
C LEU A 245 -29.06 -20.71 28.22
N ALA A 246 -29.94 -20.21 29.09
CA ALA A 246 -29.93 -18.81 29.50
C ALA A 246 -28.69 -18.44 30.35
N ARG A 247 -27.96 -19.43 30.86
CA ARG A 247 -26.74 -19.28 31.67
C ARG A 247 -25.54 -19.96 31.02
N LEU A 248 -25.56 -20.15 29.70
CA LEU A 248 -24.53 -20.90 28.97
C LEU A 248 -23.10 -20.37 29.23
N GLU A 249 -22.95 -19.05 29.44
CA GLU A 249 -21.67 -18.41 29.77
C GLU A 249 -21.12 -18.82 31.14
N GLN A 250 -22.01 -19.16 32.08
CA GLN A 250 -21.67 -19.50 33.46
C GLN A 250 -21.39 -21.00 33.61
N LEU A 251 -21.79 -21.80 32.63
CA LEU A 251 -21.53 -23.24 32.63
C LEU A 251 -20.04 -23.49 32.42
N LYS A 252 -19.52 -24.46 33.17
CA LYS A 252 -18.19 -25.00 32.92
C LYS A 252 -18.22 -25.91 31.69
N GLU A 253 -17.06 -26.15 31.10
CA GLU A 253 -16.99 -26.99 29.91
C GLU A 253 -17.44 -28.42 30.19
N GLU A 254 -17.25 -28.93 31.41
CA GLU A 254 -17.70 -30.27 31.79
C GLU A 254 -19.24 -30.39 31.90
N GLU A 255 -19.96 -29.27 31.93
CA GLU A 255 -21.42 -29.21 31.98
C GLU A 255 -22.06 -29.07 30.59
N LEU A 256 -21.23 -28.89 29.55
CA LEU A 256 -21.67 -28.81 28.16
C LEU A 256 -21.72 -30.20 27.54
N ASN A 257 -22.51 -30.33 26.47
CA ASN A 257 -22.54 -31.54 25.66
C ASN A 257 -21.13 -31.81 25.06
N PRO A 258 -20.52 -32.98 25.29
CA PRO A 258 -19.20 -33.32 24.74
C PRO A 258 -19.11 -33.18 23.22
N ASP A 259 -20.15 -33.61 22.49
CA ASP A 259 -20.17 -33.53 21.02
C ASP A 259 -20.14 -32.07 20.56
N PHE A 260 -20.87 -31.19 21.25
CA PHE A 260 -20.85 -29.74 20.98
C PHE A 260 -19.46 -29.13 21.24
N ILE A 261 -18.75 -29.55 22.29
CA ILE A 261 -17.40 -29.07 22.58
C ILE A 261 -16.44 -29.45 21.46
N GLU A 262 -16.50 -30.70 21.01
CA GLU A 262 -15.68 -31.21 19.91
C GLU A 262 -15.97 -30.46 18.60
N GLN A 263 -17.25 -30.29 18.25
CA GLN A 263 -17.68 -29.53 17.07
C GLN A 263 -17.20 -28.08 17.10
N VAL A 264 -17.27 -27.41 18.26
CA VAL A 264 -16.74 -26.04 18.44
C VAL A 264 -15.22 -26.02 18.29
N ALA A 265 -14.51 -27.01 18.85
CA ALA A 265 -13.07 -27.12 18.70
C ALA A 265 -12.65 -27.35 17.24
N GLU A 266 -13.37 -28.19 16.49
CA GLU A 266 -13.15 -28.41 15.06
C GLU A 266 -13.39 -27.13 14.26
N PHE A 267 -14.51 -26.45 14.49
CA PHE A 267 -14.82 -25.15 13.88
C PHE A 267 -13.70 -24.13 14.14
N CYS A 268 -13.31 -23.94 15.40
CA CYS A 268 -12.24 -23.00 15.74
C CYS A 268 -10.92 -23.41 15.08
N SER A 269 -10.57 -24.69 15.11
CA SER A 269 -9.35 -25.19 14.47
C SER A 269 -9.33 -24.92 12.97
N TYR A 270 -10.47 -25.16 12.29
CA TYR A 270 -10.63 -24.90 10.86
C TYR A 270 -10.46 -23.42 10.53
N ILE A 271 -11.19 -22.53 11.21
CA ILE A 271 -11.11 -21.07 10.98
C ILE A 271 -9.67 -20.59 11.18
N LEU A 272 -9.05 -20.96 12.30
CA LEU A 272 -7.68 -20.53 12.61
C LEU A 272 -6.63 -21.09 11.64
N SER A 273 -6.88 -22.23 11.01
CA SER A 273 -5.96 -22.81 10.01
C SER A 273 -6.19 -22.27 8.59
N HIS A 274 -7.45 -22.12 8.17
CA HIS A 274 -7.82 -21.91 6.77
C HIS A 274 -8.22 -20.48 6.44
N SER A 275 -8.54 -19.64 7.43
CA SER A 275 -8.84 -18.22 7.17
C SER A 275 -7.58 -17.49 6.72
N ASN A 276 -7.63 -16.95 5.51
CA ASN A 276 -6.52 -16.24 4.89
C ASN A 276 -6.42 -14.80 5.41
N VAL A 277 -5.24 -14.19 5.22
CA VAL A 277 -5.06 -12.74 5.37
C VAL A 277 -6.06 -12.03 4.47
N LYS A 278 -6.68 -10.95 4.96
CA LYS A 278 -7.57 -10.15 4.12
C LYS A 278 -6.73 -9.49 3.03
N THR A 279 -7.13 -9.64 1.78
CA THR A 279 -6.43 -9.05 0.64
C THR A 279 -7.35 -8.15 -0.17
N LEU A 280 -6.80 -7.07 -0.71
CA LEU A 280 -7.41 -6.25 -1.75
C LEU A 280 -6.90 -6.68 -3.13
N SER A 281 -7.49 -6.11 -4.20
CA SER A 281 -7.05 -6.37 -5.59
C SER A 281 -5.55 -6.15 -5.77
N GLY A 282 -4.87 -7.06 -6.47
CA GLY A 282 -3.40 -7.03 -6.58
C GLY A 282 -2.71 -7.61 -5.35
N GLY A 283 -3.41 -8.47 -4.60
CA GLY A 283 -2.97 -9.24 -3.44
C GLY A 283 -2.32 -8.42 -2.34
N ILE A 284 -2.81 -7.19 -2.16
CA ILE A 284 -2.33 -6.27 -1.15
C ILE A 284 -2.85 -6.78 0.21
N PRO A 285 -1.98 -7.21 1.13
CA PRO A 285 -2.42 -7.68 2.44
C PRO A 285 -2.94 -6.50 3.26
N VAL A 286 -4.14 -6.63 3.80
CA VAL A 286 -4.74 -5.63 4.68
C VAL A 286 -4.09 -5.75 6.05
N ASN A 287 -3.68 -4.62 6.62
CA ASN A 287 -3.30 -4.45 8.01
C ASN A 287 -4.31 -3.52 8.70
N GLY A 288 -4.03 -3.08 9.92
CA GLY A 288 -4.91 -2.20 10.68
C GLY A 288 -5.25 -0.86 9.99
N PRO A 289 -4.26 -0.02 9.61
CA PRO A 289 -4.51 1.23 8.88
C PRO A 289 -5.31 1.05 7.58
N ARG A 290 -5.04 -0.04 6.84
CA ARG A 290 -5.80 -0.37 5.64
C ARG A 290 -7.25 -0.73 5.96
N LEU A 291 -7.49 -1.53 7.00
CA LEU A 291 -8.84 -1.88 7.45
C LEU A 291 -9.62 -0.66 7.95
N GLU A 292 -8.95 0.23 8.69
CA GLU A 292 -9.49 1.54 9.09
C GLU A 292 -9.97 2.35 7.88
N SER A 293 -9.13 2.49 6.85
CA SER A 293 -9.51 3.19 5.62
C SER A 293 -10.70 2.53 4.92
N LEU A 294 -10.76 1.19 4.86
CA LEU A 294 -11.90 0.48 4.26
C LEU A 294 -13.20 0.76 5.02
N VAL A 295 -13.17 0.69 6.37
CA VAL A 295 -14.32 0.97 7.22
C VAL A 295 -14.82 2.40 6.97
N LEU A 296 -13.92 3.38 6.99
CA LEU A 296 -14.26 4.78 6.71
C LEU A 296 -14.85 4.96 5.32
N THR A 297 -14.23 4.41 4.27
CA THR A 297 -14.71 4.57 2.90
C THR A 297 -16.09 3.95 2.71
N TYR A 298 -16.32 2.72 3.21
CA TYR A 298 -17.61 2.06 3.02
C TYR A 298 -18.72 2.69 3.84
N VAL A 299 -18.47 3.07 5.10
CA VAL A 299 -19.50 3.70 5.92
C VAL A 299 -19.85 5.10 5.39
N ASN A 300 -18.85 5.89 4.97
CA ASN A 300 -19.10 7.21 4.37
C ASN A 300 -19.92 7.12 3.08
N ALA A 301 -19.68 6.10 2.24
CA ALA A 301 -20.48 5.85 1.04
C ALA A 301 -21.95 5.61 1.41
N ILE A 302 -22.20 4.71 2.37
CA ILE A 302 -23.57 4.40 2.86
C ILE A 302 -24.23 5.66 3.44
N SER A 303 -23.52 6.40 4.30
CA SER A 303 -24.05 7.62 4.92
C SER A 303 -24.36 8.72 3.91
N SER A 304 -23.69 8.73 2.76
CA SER A 304 -23.92 9.67 1.66
C SER A 304 -24.98 9.21 0.66
N GLY A 305 -25.55 8.01 0.84
CA GLY A 305 -26.54 7.39 -0.05
C GLY A 305 -25.95 6.67 -1.26
N ASP A 306 -24.62 6.53 -1.32
CA ASP A 306 -23.91 5.80 -2.37
C ASP A 306 -23.72 4.32 -1.98
N LEU A 307 -23.47 3.46 -2.99
CA LEU A 307 -23.12 2.06 -2.74
C LEU A 307 -21.62 1.91 -2.42
N PRO A 308 -21.25 1.17 -1.35
CA PRO A 308 -19.89 0.69 -1.15
C PRO A 308 -19.29 0.07 -2.41
N CYS A 309 -18.16 0.63 -2.85
CA CYS A 309 -17.47 0.21 -4.06
C CYS A 309 -16.05 -0.27 -3.74
N MET A 310 -15.73 -1.51 -4.12
CA MET A 310 -14.42 -2.11 -3.88
C MET A 310 -13.31 -1.31 -4.59
N GLU A 311 -13.48 -1.03 -5.88
CA GLU A 311 -12.49 -0.28 -6.66
C GLU A 311 -12.19 1.11 -6.07
N ASN A 312 -13.23 1.84 -5.68
CA ASN A 312 -13.09 3.17 -5.08
C ASN A 312 -12.35 3.11 -3.75
N ALA A 313 -12.62 2.10 -2.91
CA ALA A 313 -11.92 1.92 -1.64
C ALA A 313 -10.43 1.64 -1.86
N VAL A 314 -10.07 0.83 -2.86
CA VAL A 314 -8.66 0.59 -3.20
C VAL A 314 -7.99 1.85 -3.75
N LEU A 315 -8.69 2.65 -4.56
CA LEU A 315 -8.16 3.92 -5.08
C LEU A 315 -7.95 4.96 -3.97
N ALA A 316 -8.91 5.10 -3.05
CA ALA A 316 -8.78 5.99 -1.91
C ALA A 316 -7.58 5.60 -1.02
N LEU A 317 -7.42 4.30 -0.77
CA LEU A 317 -6.26 3.79 -0.02
C LEU A 317 -4.95 4.05 -0.76
N ALA A 318 -4.92 3.83 -2.08
CA ALA A 318 -3.74 4.11 -2.91
C ALA A 318 -3.34 5.59 -2.84
N GLN A 319 -4.29 6.52 -2.84
CA GLN A 319 -3.99 7.96 -2.70
C GLN A 319 -3.29 8.28 -1.38
N ILE A 320 -3.77 7.73 -0.27
CA ILE A 320 -3.21 7.96 1.07
C ILE A 320 -1.80 7.36 1.16
N GLU A 321 -1.66 6.08 0.79
CA GLU A 321 -0.38 5.37 0.92
C GLU A 321 0.67 5.87 -0.08
N ASN A 322 0.30 6.18 -1.32
CA ASN A 322 1.25 6.70 -2.30
C ASN A 322 1.73 8.10 -1.91
N SER A 323 0.86 8.93 -1.33
CA SER A 323 1.27 10.23 -0.77
C SER A 323 2.31 10.05 0.34
N ALA A 324 2.04 9.17 1.30
CA ALA A 324 2.98 8.86 2.38
C ALA A 324 4.28 8.21 1.86
N ALA A 325 4.21 7.40 0.80
CA ALA A 325 5.36 6.77 0.19
C ALA A 325 6.30 7.79 -0.47
N VAL A 326 5.76 8.85 -1.10
CA VAL A 326 6.57 9.96 -1.63
C VAL A 326 7.31 10.67 -0.50
N GLU A 327 6.60 11.07 0.57
CA GLU A 327 7.23 11.75 1.71
C GLU A 327 8.30 10.88 2.37
N LYS A 328 8.04 9.58 2.54
CA LYS A 328 8.99 8.62 3.10
C LYS A 328 10.24 8.45 2.22
N ALA A 329 10.08 8.42 0.91
CA ALA A 329 11.19 8.33 -0.04
C ALA A 329 12.05 9.59 -0.01
N ILE A 330 11.44 10.78 0.03
CA ILE A 330 12.16 12.06 0.14
C ILE A 330 12.90 12.17 1.46
N ALA A 331 12.27 11.79 2.57
CA ALA A 331 12.94 11.76 3.88
C ALA A 331 14.15 10.82 3.88
N HIS A 332 14.04 9.65 3.24
CA HIS A 332 15.17 8.73 3.07
C HIS A 332 16.31 9.36 2.24
N TYR A 333 15.98 10.00 1.12
CA TYR A 333 16.95 10.71 0.28
C TYR A 333 17.68 11.81 1.07
N GLU A 334 16.94 12.68 1.76
CA GLU A 334 17.51 13.79 2.54
C GLU A 334 18.41 13.27 3.67
N GLN A 335 18.01 12.18 4.33
CA GLN A 335 18.84 11.53 5.33
C GLN A 335 20.15 10.98 4.75
N GLN A 336 20.09 10.26 3.62
CA GLN A 336 21.28 9.69 2.99
C GLN A 336 22.24 10.78 2.50
N MET A 337 21.72 11.80 1.83
CA MET A 337 22.54 12.92 1.35
C MET A 337 23.13 13.72 2.51
N GLY A 338 22.35 13.99 3.55
CA GLY A 338 22.82 14.73 4.73
C GLY A 338 23.92 14.02 5.52
N GLN A 339 23.97 12.68 5.48
CA GLN A 339 25.02 11.90 6.16
C GLN A 339 26.29 11.72 5.31
N LYS A 340 26.14 11.59 4.00
CA LYS A 340 27.25 11.24 3.09
C LYS A 340 27.95 12.45 2.48
N VAL A 341 27.24 13.55 2.26
CA VAL A 341 27.77 14.71 1.53
C VAL A 341 28.60 15.60 2.45
N GLN A 342 29.85 15.83 2.07
CA GLN A 342 30.71 16.85 2.67
C GLN A 342 30.96 17.97 1.66
N LEU A 343 30.50 19.18 1.99
CA LEU A 343 30.66 20.35 1.11
C LEU A 343 31.90 21.18 1.47
N PRO A 344 32.60 21.76 0.47
CA PRO A 344 32.45 21.48 -0.95
C PRO A 344 33.00 20.07 -1.31
N THR A 345 32.37 19.41 -2.29
CA THR A 345 32.89 18.16 -2.86
C THR A 345 34.15 18.44 -3.68
N GLU A 346 35.04 17.45 -3.83
CA GLU A 346 36.26 17.61 -4.64
C GLU A 346 35.91 17.84 -6.11
N THR A 347 34.92 17.09 -6.61
CA THR A 347 34.45 17.18 -7.99
C THR A 347 32.93 17.19 -8.05
N LEU A 348 32.37 17.63 -9.18
CA LEU A 348 30.94 17.49 -9.43
C LEU A 348 30.54 16.00 -9.49
N GLN A 349 31.41 15.14 -10.03
CA GLN A 349 31.16 13.70 -10.14
C GLN A 349 30.91 13.05 -8.78
N GLU A 350 31.69 13.42 -7.75
CA GLU A 350 31.49 12.92 -6.38
C GLU A 350 30.08 13.23 -5.87
N LEU A 351 29.60 14.46 -6.07
CA LEU A 351 28.25 14.85 -5.66
C LEU A 351 27.17 14.07 -6.44
N LEU A 352 27.35 13.95 -7.75
CA LEU A 352 26.40 13.25 -8.63
C LEU A 352 26.33 11.75 -8.35
N ASP A 353 27.45 11.11 -7.99
CA ASP A 353 27.48 9.71 -7.61
C ASP A 353 26.74 9.46 -6.28
N LEU A 354 26.95 10.32 -5.28
CA LEU A 354 26.22 10.26 -4.01
C LEU A 354 24.71 10.51 -4.18
N HIS A 355 24.36 11.47 -5.03
CA HIS A 355 22.98 11.75 -5.41
C HIS A 355 22.34 10.51 -6.05
N ARG A 356 22.99 9.92 -7.07
CA ARG A 356 22.47 8.74 -7.78
C ARG A 356 22.19 7.57 -6.85
N ASP A 357 23.11 7.28 -5.94
CA ASP A 357 22.90 6.17 -5.00
C ASP A 357 21.74 6.45 -4.03
N SER A 358 21.63 7.69 -3.54
CA SER A 358 20.54 8.09 -2.65
C SER A 358 19.18 8.14 -3.36
N GLU A 359 19.16 8.58 -4.62
CA GLU A 359 17.99 8.61 -5.49
C GLU A 359 17.47 7.19 -5.76
N ARG A 360 18.36 6.27 -6.17
CA ARG A 360 18.02 4.86 -6.39
C ARG A 360 17.34 4.26 -5.16
N GLU A 361 17.94 4.43 -3.98
CA GLU A 361 17.38 3.94 -2.72
C GLU A 361 16.02 4.57 -2.40
N ALA A 362 15.85 5.88 -2.66
CA ALA A 362 14.58 6.56 -2.45
C ALA A 362 13.47 6.04 -3.37
N ILE A 363 13.78 5.78 -4.65
CA ILE A 363 12.84 5.16 -5.60
C ILE A 363 12.48 3.75 -5.11
N GLU A 364 13.45 2.96 -4.63
CA GLU A 364 13.17 1.62 -4.08
C GLU A 364 12.23 1.68 -2.87
N VAL A 365 12.45 2.65 -1.97
CA VAL A 365 11.55 2.93 -0.85
C VAL A 365 10.15 3.27 -1.34
N PHE A 366 10.02 4.15 -2.32
CA PHE A 366 8.71 4.46 -2.91
C PHE A 366 8.06 3.21 -3.52
N MET A 367 8.77 2.46 -4.36
CA MET A 367 8.25 1.29 -5.07
C MET A 367 7.75 0.21 -4.11
N LYS A 368 8.41 0.04 -2.94
CA LYS A 368 8.01 -0.90 -1.90
C LYS A 368 6.76 -0.47 -1.12
N ASN A 369 6.53 0.83 -0.98
CA ASN A 369 5.46 1.38 -0.13
C ASN A 369 4.28 1.96 -0.93
N SER A 370 4.34 2.01 -2.27
CA SER A 370 3.26 2.47 -3.14
C SER A 370 2.54 1.30 -3.83
N PHE A 371 1.32 1.52 -4.30
CA PHE A 371 0.59 0.60 -5.17
C PHE A 371 -0.49 1.35 -5.97
N LYS A 372 -0.94 0.78 -7.10
CA LYS A 372 -2.00 1.36 -7.96
C LYS A 372 -1.80 2.87 -8.23
N ASP A 373 -0.58 3.28 -8.56
CA ASP A 373 -0.25 4.65 -9.00
C ASP A 373 -0.71 4.87 -10.44
N VAL A 374 -2.01 5.13 -10.60
CA VAL A 374 -2.64 5.38 -11.90
C VAL A 374 -1.94 6.57 -12.57
N ASP A 375 -1.59 6.40 -13.84
CA ASP A 375 -0.84 7.36 -14.66
C ASP A 375 0.52 7.79 -14.06
N GLN A 376 1.07 7.05 -13.08
CA GLN A 376 2.37 7.34 -12.46
C GLN A 376 2.45 8.76 -11.88
N THR A 377 1.33 9.27 -11.36
CA THR A 377 1.24 10.65 -10.86
C THR A 377 2.13 10.86 -9.63
N PHE A 378 2.16 9.89 -8.72
CA PHE A 378 2.99 9.97 -7.52
C PHE A 378 4.46 9.75 -7.82
N GLN A 379 4.80 8.84 -8.73
CA GLN A 379 6.18 8.65 -9.16
C GLN A 379 6.74 9.90 -9.87
N ARG A 380 5.94 10.56 -10.73
CA ARG A 380 6.35 11.83 -11.35
C ARG A 380 6.53 12.94 -10.31
N LYS A 381 5.65 12.99 -9.30
CA LYS A 381 5.79 13.91 -8.16
C LYS A 381 7.08 13.65 -7.37
N LEU A 382 7.44 12.39 -7.14
CA LEU A 382 8.70 12.01 -6.49
C LEU A 382 9.91 12.47 -7.31
N GLY A 383 9.93 12.18 -8.62
CA GLY A 383 11.02 12.59 -9.52
C GLY A 383 11.24 14.10 -9.52
N ALA A 384 10.16 14.88 -9.62
CA ALA A 384 10.26 16.35 -9.57
C ALA A 384 10.81 16.87 -8.23
N GLN A 385 10.47 16.23 -7.10
CA GLN A 385 11.03 16.60 -5.80
C GLN A 385 12.50 16.20 -5.65
N LEU A 386 12.91 15.04 -6.17
CA LEU A 386 14.30 14.60 -6.17
C LEU A 386 15.18 15.52 -7.04
N GLU A 387 14.70 15.90 -8.23
CA GLU A 387 15.36 16.87 -9.11
C GLU A 387 15.53 18.24 -8.41
N ALA A 388 14.49 18.74 -7.75
CA ALA A 388 14.57 19.99 -6.99
C ALA A 388 15.59 19.91 -5.84
N ARG A 389 15.68 18.78 -5.14
CA ARG A 389 16.67 18.57 -4.08
C ARG A 389 18.10 18.45 -4.61
N GLN A 390 18.28 17.81 -5.75
CA GLN A 390 19.57 17.76 -6.44
C GLN A 390 20.05 19.18 -6.79
N ASP A 391 19.18 20.01 -7.36
CA ASP A 391 19.48 21.40 -7.69
C ASP A 391 19.91 22.20 -6.46
N ASP A 392 19.23 22.01 -5.33
CA ASP A 392 19.59 22.67 -4.08
C ASP A 392 20.97 22.23 -3.55
N PHE A 393 21.30 20.94 -3.60
CA PHE A 393 22.64 20.46 -3.25
C PHE A 393 23.72 21.00 -4.21
N CYS A 394 23.44 21.07 -5.52
CA CYS A 394 24.35 21.64 -6.50
C CYS A 394 24.63 23.13 -6.26
N LYS A 395 23.60 23.90 -5.91
CA LYS A 395 23.74 25.32 -5.53
C LYS A 395 24.56 25.48 -4.26
N GLN A 396 24.26 24.69 -3.22
CA GLN A 396 25.01 24.72 -1.96
C GLN A 396 26.48 24.35 -2.17
N ASN A 397 26.76 23.33 -2.96
CA ASN A 397 28.13 22.92 -3.29
C ASN A 397 28.89 24.01 -4.06
N SER A 398 28.24 24.63 -5.05
CA SER A 398 28.81 25.75 -5.81
C SER A 398 29.16 26.92 -4.90
N LYS A 399 28.24 27.28 -3.98
CA LYS A 399 28.46 28.34 -3.01
C LYS A 399 29.61 28.02 -2.05
N ALA A 400 29.59 26.83 -1.43
CA ALA A 400 30.65 26.41 -0.51
C ALA A 400 32.03 26.38 -1.18
N SER A 401 32.08 25.96 -2.45
CA SER A 401 33.31 25.97 -3.25
C SER A 401 33.78 27.40 -3.53
N SER A 402 32.86 28.28 -3.91
CA SER A 402 33.16 29.70 -4.15
C SER A 402 33.70 30.39 -2.89
N ASP A 403 33.03 30.21 -1.75
CA ASP A 403 33.43 30.77 -0.45
C ASP A 403 34.82 30.25 -0.04
N CYS A 404 35.06 28.94 -0.17
CA CYS A 404 36.36 28.31 0.10
C CYS A 404 37.48 28.89 -0.80
N CYS A 405 37.22 29.00 -2.11
CA CYS A 405 38.21 29.51 -3.06
C CYS A 405 38.52 30.99 -2.83
N MET A 406 37.52 31.82 -2.54
CA MET A 406 37.73 33.24 -2.22
C MET A 406 38.58 33.43 -0.96
N ALA A 407 38.31 32.66 0.10
CA ALA A 407 39.12 32.69 1.32
C ALA A 407 40.57 32.26 1.03
N LEU A 408 40.76 31.17 0.29
CA LEU A 408 42.10 30.71 -0.10
C LEU A 408 42.85 31.73 -0.96
N LEU A 409 42.16 32.44 -1.86
CA LEU A 409 42.79 33.50 -2.65
C LEU A 409 43.28 34.65 -1.76
N GLN A 410 42.48 35.09 -0.78
CA GLN A 410 42.91 36.11 0.17
C GLN A 410 44.12 35.64 0.99
N ASP A 411 44.10 34.42 1.50
CA ASP A 411 45.18 33.88 2.32
C ASP A 411 46.49 33.67 1.53
N ILE A 412 46.38 33.20 0.28
CA ILE A 412 47.54 32.86 -0.55
C ILE A 412 48.09 34.08 -1.27
N PHE A 413 47.23 34.92 -1.87
CA PHE A 413 47.64 36.04 -2.70
C PHE A 413 47.56 37.41 -2.00
N GLY A 414 46.85 37.54 -0.88
CA GLY A 414 46.80 38.79 -0.10
C GLY A 414 48.18 39.35 0.26
N PRO A 415 49.14 38.53 0.74
CA PRO A 415 50.50 39.00 0.99
C PRO A 415 51.22 39.52 -0.27
N LEU A 416 50.97 38.91 -1.43
CA LEU A 416 51.54 39.38 -2.70
C LEU A 416 50.98 40.76 -3.07
N GLU A 417 49.68 41.00 -2.85
CA GLU A 417 49.07 42.30 -3.10
C GLU A 417 49.67 43.40 -2.22
N GLU A 418 49.89 43.12 -0.94
CA GLU A 418 50.53 44.06 -0.03
C GLU A 418 51.99 44.34 -0.41
N ASP A 419 52.76 43.30 -0.78
CA ASP A 419 54.13 43.48 -1.27
C ASP A 419 54.19 44.38 -2.51
N VAL A 420 53.21 44.26 -3.43
CA VAL A 420 53.10 45.12 -4.60
C VAL A 420 52.75 46.56 -4.21
N LYS A 421 51.78 46.77 -3.32
CA LYS A 421 51.41 48.11 -2.82
C LYS A 421 52.58 48.82 -2.13
N GLN A 422 53.42 48.08 -1.44
CA GLN A 422 54.63 48.60 -0.77
C GLN A 422 55.79 48.87 -1.75
N GLY A 423 55.61 48.61 -3.04
CA GLY A 423 56.63 48.86 -4.07
C GLY A 423 57.78 47.85 -4.05
N THR A 424 57.59 46.67 -3.45
CA THR A 424 58.63 45.63 -3.34
C THR A 424 59.16 45.21 -4.70
N PHE A 425 58.28 45.18 -5.71
CA PHE A 425 58.59 44.80 -7.09
C PHE A 425 58.87 45.99 -8.03
N SER A 426 58.79 47.24 -7.54
CA SER A 426 59.07 48.46 -8.33
C SER A 426 60.57 48.78 -8.36
N LYS A 427 61.40 47.76 -8.57
CA LYS A 427 62.88 47.84 -8.59
C LYS A 427 63.42 47.16 -9.85
N PRO A 428 64.65 47.47 -10.28
CA PRO A 428 65.28 46.78 -11.41
C PRO A 428 65.25 45.25 -11.25
N GLY A 429 64.66 44.52 -12.19
CA GLY A 429 64.49 43.06 -12.18
C GLY A 429 63.28 42.55 -11.38
N GLY A 430 62.46 43.46 -10.85
CA GLY A 430 61.29 43.14 -10.03
C GLY A 430 60.19 42.37 -10.76
N TYR A 431 60.08 42.52 -12.09
CA TYR A 431 59.07 41.81 -12.86
C TYR A 431 59.28 40.28 -12.85
N ARG A 432 60.53 39.82 -13.05
CA ARG A 432 60.85 38.39 -13.04
C ARG A 432 60.58 37.76 -11.67
N LEU A 433 60.91 38.48 -10.59
CA LEU A 433 60.63 38.06 -9.21
C LEU A 433 59.13 37.98 -8.93
N PHE A 434 58.35 38.94 -9.44
CA PHE A 434 56.90 38.96 -9.32
C PHE A 434 56.26 37.74 -10.00
N ILE A 435 56.63 37.45 -11.26
CA ILE A 435 56.10 36.31 -12.00
C ILE A 435 56.46 34.99 -11.32
N GLN A 436 57.70 34.82 -10.85
CA GLN A 436 58.11 33.63 -10.13
C GLN A 436 57.26 33.42 -8.86
N LYS A 437 57.11 34.47 -8.04
CA LYS A 437 56.28 34.39 -6.82
C LYS A 437 54.82 34.10 -7.16
N GLN A 438 54.27 34.71 -8.20
CA GLN A 438 52.91 34.44 -8.65
C GLN A 438 52.72 32.98 -9.07
N GLN A 439 53.68 32.38 -9.79
CA GLN A 439 53.64 30.96 -10.17
C GLN A 439 53.73 30.03 -8.97
N GLU A 440 54.58 30.34 -7.98
CA GLU A 440 54.67 29.59 -6.72
C GLU A 440 53.35 29.61 -5.95
N LEU A 441 52.70 30.77 -5.87
CA LEU A 441 51.40 30.93 -5.21
C LEU A 441 50.27 30.21 -5.97
N LYS A 442 50.26 30.24 -7.30
CA LYS A 442 49.34 29.42 -8.12
C LYS A 442 49.51 27.93 -7.79
N LYS A 443 50.76 27.45 -7.72
CA LYS A 443 51.05 26.06 -7.35
C LYS A 443 50.54 25.73 -5.95
N LYS A 444 50.74 26.63 -4.98
CA LYS A 444 50.22 26.48 -3.61
C LYS A 444 48.69 26.40 -3.58
N TYR A 445 48.00 27.24 -4.36
CA TYR A 445 46.54 27.18 -4.50
C TYR A 445 46.07 25.84 -5.05
N TYR A 446 46.70 25.33 -6.12
CA TYR A 446 46.33 24.05 -6.70
C TYR A 446 46.58 22.86 -5.76
N GLN A 447 47.55 22.95 -4.84
CA GLN A 447 47.86 21.89 -3.87
C GLN A 447 46.84 21.74 -2.73
N VAL A 448 45.98 22.75 -2.48
CA VAL A 448 44.96 22.65 -1.42
C VAL A 448 43.85 21.67 -1.85
N PRO A 449 43.56 20.60 -1.10
CA PRO A 449 42.47 19.69 -1.44
C PRO A 449 41.09 20.33 -1.20
N ARG A 450 40.04 19.79 -1.81
CA ARG A 450 38.62 20.15 -1.58
C ARG A 450 38.31 21.65 -1.71
N LYS A 451 38.89 22.28 -2.72
CA LYS A 451 38.46 23.62 -3.17
C LYS A 451 37.09 23.58 -3.84
N GLY A 452 36.81 22.46 -4.49
CA GLY A 452 35.58 22.15 -5.18
C GLY A 452 35.47 22.75 -6.58
N ILE A 453 34.25 22.69 -7.10
CA ILE A 453 33.95 22.87 -8.52
C ILE A 453 34.16 24.30 -9.05
N GLN A 454 34.33 25.31 -8.19
CA GLN A 454 34.55 26.71 -8.56
C GLN A 454 36.03 27.11 -8.61
N ALA A 455 36.95 26.18 -8.37
CA ALA A 455 38.37 26.50 -8.15
C ALA A 455 39.04 27.25 -9.31
N GLU A 456 38.84 26.80 -10.55
CA GLU A 456 39.47 27.44 -11.72
C GLU A 456 38.78 28.77 -12.07
N GLU A 457 37.44 28.79 -12.10
CA GLU A 457 36.65 30.00 -12.39
C GLU A 457 36.98 31.16 -11.45
N ILE A 458 37.07 30.89 -10.14
CA ILE A 458 37.38 31.91 -9.13
C ILE A 458 38.83 32.37 -9.24
N LEU A 459 39.79 31.46 -9.44
CA LEU A 459 41.19 31.82 -9.64
C LEU A 459 41.37 32.68 -10.91
N GLN A 460 40.75 32.30 -12.02
CA GLN A 460 40.89 33.05 -13.27
C GLN A 460 40.23 34.42 -13.21
N THR A 461 39.05 34.52 -12.60
CA THR A 461 38.39 35.81 -12.37
C THR A 461 39.26 36.73 -11.52
N TYR A 462 39.88 36.19 -10.47
CA TYR A 462 40.82 36.93 -9.63
C TYR A 462 42.06 37.38 -10.41
N LEU A 463 42.74 36.48 -11.13
CA LEU A 463 43.94 36.83 -11.90
C LEU A 463 43.65 37.89 -12.96
N LYS A 464 42.51 37.78 -13.66
CA LYS A 464 42.06 38.76 -14.64
C LYS A 464 41.83 40.14 -14.01
N SER A 465 41.27 40.19 -12.80
CA SER A 465 41.10 41.45 -12.06
C SER A 465 42.44 42.12 -11.69
N LYS A 466 43.55 41.38 -11.71
CA LYS A 466 44.91 41.84 -11.38
C LYS A 466 45.83 41.98 -12.61
N GLU A 467 45.31 41.88 -13.83
CA GLU A 467 46.11 42.03 -15.06
C GLU A 467 46.77 43.42 -15.16
N SER A 468 46.04 44.48 -14.83
CA SER A 468 46.58 45.86 -14.84
C SER A 468 47.75 46.07 -13.88
N MET A 469 47.71 45.40 -12.73
CA MET A 469 48.81 45.41 -11.76
C MET A 469 50.05 44.72 -12.32
N THR A 470 49.87 43.61 -13.04
CA THR A 470 50.98 42.88 -13.68
C THR A 470 51.62 43.72 -14.79
N ASP A 471 50.81 44.38 -15.61
CA ASP A 471 51.29 45.28 -16.67
C ASP A 471 52.04 46.49 -16.09
N ALA A 472 51.53 47.10 -15.01
CA ALA A 472 52.23 48.21 -14.35
C ALA A 472 53.64 47.84 -13.86
N ILE A 473 53.82 46.63 -13.31
CA ILE A 473 55.15 46.14 -12.88
C ILE A 473 56.06 45.89 -14.10
N LEU A 474 55.51 45.36 -15.20
CA LEU A 474 56.25 45.12 -16.44
C LEU A 474 56.79 46.42 -17.04
N GLN A 475 55.95 47.46 -17.11
CA GLN A 475 56.33 48.76 -17.68
C GLN A 475 57.38 49.48 -16.83
N THR A 476 57.35 49.29 -15.50
CA THR A 476 58.27 49.95 -14.55
C THR A 476 59.67 49.34 -14.53
N ASP A 477 59.84 48.08 -14.96
CA ASP A 477 61.12 47.39 -14.90
C ASP A 477 62.09 47.88 -15.99
N GLN A 478 63.17 48.56 -15.56
CA GLN A 478 64.19 49.14 -16.44
C GLN A 478 65.24 48.12 -16.92
N THR A 479 65.23 46.90 -16.38
CA THR A 479 66.19 45.84 -16.77
C THR A 479 65.76 45.07 -18.01
N LEU A 480 64.50 45.23 -18.43
CA LEU A 480 63.93 44.62 -19.62
C LEU A 480 63.98 45.60 -20.79
N THR A 481 64.45 45.13 -21.93
CA THR A 481 64.35 45.87 -23.20
C THR A 481 62.90 45.96 -23.67
N GLU A 482 62.57 46.97 -24.48
CA GLU A 482 61.21 47.10 -25.04
C GLU A 482 60.77 45.85 -25.83
N LYS A 483 61.69 45.19 -26.54
CA LYS A 483 61.40 43.91 -27.21
C LYS A 483 61.08 42.78 -26.21
N GLU A 484 61.77 42.71 -25.09
CA GLU A 484 61.48 41.71 -24.05
C GLU A 484 60.12 41.98 -23.38
N LYS A 485 59.76 43.26 -23.19
CA LYS A 485 58.42 43.64 -22.69
C LYS A 485 57.31 43.25 -23.67
N GLU A 486 57.50 43.49 -24.97
CA GLU A 486 56.55 43.07 -26.01
C GLU A 486 56.33 41.55 -26.02
N ILE A 487 57.41 40.76 -25.93
CA ILE A 487 57.34 39.29 -25.84
C ILE A 487 56.53 38.86 -24.62
N GLU A 488 56.73 39.52 -23.49
CA GLU A 488 56.07 39.18 -22.25
C GLU A 488 54.57 39.53 -22.25
N VAL A 489 54.19 40.68 -22.83
CA VAL A 489 52.79 41.04 -23.05
C VAL A 489 52.08 39.97 -23.88
N GLU A 490 52.71 39.50 -24.97
CA GLU A 490 52.14 38.42 -25.78
C GLU A 490 52.09 37.08 -25.02
N ARG A 491 53.09 36.78 -24.17
CA ARG A 491 53.05 35.59 -23.31
C ARG A 491 51.89 35.64 -22.32
N VAL A 492 51.68 36.76 -21.63
CA VAL A 492 50.57 36.95 -20.68
C VAL A 492 49.22 36.85 -21.38
N LYS A 493 49.07 37.42 -22.58
CA LYS A 493 47.86 37.26 -23.41
C LYS A 493 47.62 35.79 -23.75
N ALA A 494 48.66 35.05 -24.15
CA ALA A 494 48.56 33.64 -24.45
C ALA A 494 48.17 32.81 -23.21
N GLU A 495 48.74 33.10 -22.04
CA GLU A 495 48.38 32.47 -20.76
C GLU A 495 46.91 32.76 -20.38
N SER A 496 46.45 34.00 -20.54
CA SER A 496 45.05 34.41 -20.29
C SER A 496 44.07 33.72 -21.25
N ALA A 497 44.44 33.58 -22.53
CA ALA A 497 43.66 32.82 -23.50
C ALA A 497 43.60 31.32 -23.19
N GLN A 498 44.72 30.71 -22.75
CA GLN A 498 44.75 29.32 -22.31
C GLN A 498 43.88 29.10 -21.06
N ALA A 499 43.94 30.03 -20.11
CA ALA A 499 43.10 30.05 -18.91
C ALA A 499 41.59 30.12 -19.25
N SER A 500 41.20 31.04 -20.13
CA SER A 500 39.83 31.16 -20.62
C SER A 500 39.35 29.87 -21.30
N THR A 501 40.23 29.24 -22.08
CA THR A 501 39.95 27.94 -22.72
C THR A 501 39.70 26.84 -21.67
N LYS A 502 40.53 26.76 -20.62
CA LYS A 502 40.33 25.78 -19.53
C LYS A 502 39.03 26.00 -18.77
N MET A 503 38.68 27.25 -18.49
CA MET A 503 37.40 27.60 -17.85
C MET A 503 36.20 27.15 -18.71
N LEU A 504 36.23 27.40 -20.02
CA LEU A 504 35.18 26.94 -20.94
C LEU A 504 35.07 25.41 -20.97
N GLN A 505 36.20 24.69 -20.96
CA GLN A 505 36.22 23.24 -20.89
C GLN A 505 35.61 22.70 -19.60
N GLU A 506 35.85 23.35 -18.46
CA GLU A 506 35.21 22.96 -17.19
C GLU A 506 33.70 23.21 -17.19
N ILE A 507 33.24 24.35 -17.71
CA ILE A 507 31.80 24.63 -17.84
C ILE A 507 31.13 23.59 -18.74
N GLN A 508 31.75 23.29 -19.89
CA GLN A 508 31.26 22.25 -20.80
C GLN A 508 31.19 20.90 -20.10
N ARG A 509 32.26 20.49 -19.41
CA ARG A 509 32.31 19.23 -18.67
C ARG A 509 31.24 19.14 -17.58
N LYS A 510 30.98 20.23 -16.84
CA LYS A 510 29.92 20.29 -15.83
C LYS A 510 28.54 20.10 -16.48
N ASN A 511 28.28 20.77 -17.61
CA ASN A 511 27.02 20.63 -18.34
C ASN A 511 26.82 19.21 -18.86
N GLU A 512 27.86 18.58 -19.41
CA GLU A 512 27.83 17.19 -19.86
C GLU A 512 27.52 16.24 -18.70
N GLN A 513 28.18 16.40 -17.55
CA GLN A 513 27.93 15.60 -16.35
C GLN A 513 26.49 15.73 -15.82
N MET A 514 25.92 16.94 -15.85
CA MET A 514 24.52 17.17 -15.45
C MET A 514 23.54 16.51 -16.42
N MET A 515 23.78 16.62 -17.72
CA MET A 515 22.95 15.96 -18.75
C MET A 515 23.01 14.43 -18.63
N GLU A 516 24.20 13.87 -18.40
CA GLU A 516 24.37 12.44 -18.18
C GLU A 516 23.65 11.96 -16.91
N GLN A 517 23.71 12.71 -15.81
CA GLN A 517 22.98 12.33 -14.61
C GLN A 517 21.47 12.33 -14.89
N LYS A 518 20.95 13.34 -15.60
CA LYS A 518 19.51 13.46 -15.86
C LYS A 518 19.01 12.27 -16.66
N GLU A 519 19.77 11.83 -17.65
CA GLU A 519 19.48 10.61 -18.42
C GLU A 519 19.52 9.36 -17.53
N ARG A 520 20.54 9.23 -16.67
CA ARG A 520 20.66 8.07 -15.76
C ARG A 520 19.54 8.01 -14.73
N SER A 521 19.13 9.14 -14.15
CA SER A 521 17.98 9.24 -13.23
C SER A 521 16.71 8.78 -13.93
N TYR A 522 16.46 9.29 -15.15
CA TYR A 522 15.31 8.88 -15.96
C TYR A 522 15.31 7.36 -16.23
N GLN A 523 16.47 6.80 -16.61
CA GLN A 523 16.61 5.36 -16.85
C GLN A 523 16.37 4.52 -15.59
N GLU A 524 16.85 4.96 -14.42
CA GLU A 524 16.62 4.25 -13.15
C GLU A 524 15.14 4.28 -12.74
N HIS A 525 14.48 5.43 -12.89
CA HIS A 525 13.05 5.58 -12.70
C HIS A 525 12.25 4.62 -13.59
N LEU A 526 12.60 4.54 -14.88
CA LEU A 526 11.96 3.63 -15.84
C LEU A 526 12.20 2.17 -15.45
N LYS A 527 13.44 1.80 -15.13
CA LYS A 527 13.81 0.42 -14.80
C LYS A 527 13.01 -0.10 -13.60
N GLN A 528 13.02 0.62 -12.48
CA GLN A 528 12.30 0.17 -11.28
C GLN A 528 10.78 0.17 -11.47
N LEU A 529 10.26 1.09 -12.28
CA LEU A 529 8.86 1.10 -12.67
C LEU A 529 8.51 -0.13 -13.51
N THR A 530 9.30 -0.47 -14.52
CA THR A 530 9.08 -1.67 -15.35
C THR A 530 9.08 -2.92 -14.48
N GLU A 531 10.07 -3.08 -13.59
CA GLU A 531 10.14 -4.21 -12.66
C GLU A 531 8.92 -4.28 -11.72
N LYS A 532 8.41 -3.13 -11.28
CA LYS A 532 7.18 -3.08 -10.47
C LYS A 532 5.94 -3.46 -11.29
N MET A 533 5.78 -2.89 -12.48
CA MET A 533 4.64 -3.19 -13.36
C MET A 533 4.59 -4.66 -13.75
N GLU A 534 5.74 -5.29 -13.99
CA GLU A 534 5.82 -6.73 -14.26
C GLU A 534 5.37 -7.58 -13.07
N ARG A 535 5.80 -7.22 -11.84
CA ARG A 535 5.36 -7.89 -10.62
C ARG A 535 3.86 -7.74 -10.40
N ASP A 536 3.34 -6.52 -10.49
CA ASP A 536 1.91 -6.23 -10.33
C ASP A 536 1.07 -6.96 -11.38
N ARG A 537 1.55 -7.03 -12.62
CA ARG A 537 0.91 -7.78 -13.71
C ARG A 537 0.91 -9.28 -13.45
N ALA A 538 2.02 -9.85 -13.00
CA ALA A 538 2.10 -11.27 -12.67
C ALA A 538 1.15 -11.64 -11.53
N GLN A 539 1.06 -10.79 -10.51
CA GLN A 539 0.15 -10.96 -9.38
C GLN A 539 -1.32 -10.90 -9.81
N LEU A 540 -1.68 -9.92 -10.62
CA LEU A 540 -3.03 -9.78 -11.17
C LEU A 540 -3.41 -10.98 -12.05
N LEU A 541 -2.50 -11.50 -12.88
CA LEU A 541 -2.73 -12.69 -13.68
C LEU A 541 -2.99 -13.92 -12.79
N LYS A 542 -2.23 -14.09 -11.71
CA LYS A 542 -2.44 -15.18 -10.75
C LYS A 542 -3.82 -15.11 -10.08
N GLU A 543 -4.29 -13.92 -9.72
CA GLU A 543 -5.65 -13.72 -9.18
C GLU A 543 -6.74 -14.05 -10.20
N GLN A 544 -6.55 -13.63 -11.45
CA GLN A 544 -7.48 -13.93 -12.54
C GLN A 544 -7.51 -15.43 -12.87
N GLU A 545 -6.37 -16.11 -12.85
CA GLU A 545 -6.28 -17.57 -13.04
C GLU A 545 -6.98 -18.33 -11.91
N ARG A 546 -6.82 -17.90 -10.66
CA ARG A 546 -7.58 -18.46 -9.52
C ARG A 546 -9.08 -18.27 -9.71
N THR A 547 -9.49 -17.07 -10.10
CA THR A 547 -10.91 -16.74 -10.34
C THR A 547 -11.49 -17.58 -11.47
N LEU A 548 -10.73 -17.76 -12.55
CA LEU A 548 -11.10 -18.58 -13.69
C LEU A 548 -11.30 -20.05 -13.27
N ALA A 549 -10.38 -20.60 -12.47
CA ALA A 549 -10.48 -21.97 -11.97
C ALA A 549 -11.76 -22.18 -11.13
N LEU A 550 -12.09 -21.23 -10.25
CA LEU A 550 -13.31 -21.28 -9.42
C LEU A 550 -14.58 -21.22 -10.27
N LYS A 551 -14.63 -20.35 -11.29
CA LYS A 551 -15.76 -20.28 -12.22
C LYS A 551 -15.90 -21.57 -13.06
N LEU A 552 -14.80 -22.15 -13.54
CA LEU A 552 -14.83 -23.42 -14.29
C LEU A 552 -15.35 -24.58 -13.44
N GLN A 553 -14.91 -24.67 -12.18
CA GLN A 553 -15.36 -25.70 -11.25
C GLN A 553 -16.88 -25.63 -11.01
N GLU A 554 -17.41 -24.43 -10.77
CA GLU A 554 -18.84 -24.24 -10.56
C GLU A 554 -19.65 -24.48 -11.84
N GLN A 555 -19.09 -24.14 -13.01
CA GLN A 555 -19.71 -24.43 -14.30
C GLN A 555 -19.86 -25.93 -14.54
N GLU A 556 -18.83 -26.71 -14.20
CA GLU A 556 -18.84 -28.17 -14.30
C GLU A 556 -19.89 -28.78 -13.38
N ARG A 557 -20.02 -28.27 -12.13
CA ARG A 557 -21.07 -28.69 -11.19
C ARG A 557 -22.46 -28.44 -11.75
N LEU A 558 -22.75 -27.23 -12.25
CA LEU A 558 -24.03 -26.90 -12.86
C LEU A 558 -24.37 -27.80 -14.05
N LEU A 559 -23.36 -28.18 -14.85
CA LEU A 559 -23.54 -29.10 -15.97
C LEU A 559 -23.87 -30.52 -15.49
N LYS A 560 -23.15 -31.04 -14.49
CA LYS A 560 -23.40 -32.36 -13.89
C LYS A 560 -24.80 -32.45 -13.25
N GLU A 561 -25.27 -31.37 -12.64
CA GLU A 561 -26.62 -31.27 -12.07
C GLU A 561 -27.73 -31.08 -13.14
N GLY A 562 -27.35 -30.86 -14.40
CA GLY A 562 -28.28 -30.74 -15.53
C GLY A 562 -28.89 -29.34 -15.72
N PHE A 563 -28.22 -28.28 -15.25
CA PHE A 563 -28.66 -26.88 -15.39
C PHE A 563 -27.93 -26.18 -16.55
N GLN A 564 -28.28 -26.54 -17.80
CA GLN A 564 -27.57 -26.02 -18.98
C GLN A 564 -27.67 -24.50 -19.13
N THR A 565 -28.81 -23.89 -18.79
CA THR A 565 -29.00 -22.43 -18.90
C THR A 565 -28.04 -21.67 -18.00
N GLU A 566 -27.88 -22.09 -16.75
CA GLU A 566 -26.99 -21.39 -15.80
C GLU A 566 -25.52 -21.69 -16.08
N SER A 567 -25.21 -22.90 -16.54
CA SER A 567 -23.87 -23.24 -17.06
C SER A 567 -23.48 -22.37 -18.27
N ARG A 568 -24.42 -22.05 -19.18
CA ARG A 568 -24.17 -21.13 -20.31
C ARG A 568 -23.93 -19.69 -19.84
N LYS A 569 -24.65 -19.19 -18.84
CA LYS A 569 -24.38 -17.86 -18.27
C LYS A 569 -22.98 -17.81 -17.68
N MET A 570 -22.57 -18.85 -16.96
CA MET A 570 -21.22 -18.94 -16.40
C MET A 570 -20.13 -19.03 -17.49
N GLN A 571 -20.42 -19.70 -18.61
CA GLN A 571 -19.53 -19.71 -19.80
C GLN A 571 -19.29 -18.28 -20.33
N ASN A 572 -20.33 -17.44 -20.38
CA ASN A 572 -20.19 -16.06 -20.84
C ASN A 572 -19.29 -15.26 -19.89
N GLU A 573 -19.52 -15.36 -18.57
CA GLU A 573 -18.65 -14.72 -17.56
C GLU A 573 -17.18 -15.18 -17.69
N ILE A 574 -16.95 -16.46 -17.98
CA ILE A 574 -15.61 -17.02 -18.21
C ILE A 574 -14.98 -16.43 -19.48
N GLN A 575 -15.73 -16.31 -20.57
CA GLN A 575 -15.25 -15.72 -21.82
C GLN A 575 -14.87 -14.25 -21.66
N ASP A 576 -15.66 -13.48 -20.92
CA ASP A 576 -15.37 -12.07 -20.62
C ASP A 576 -14.11 -11.94 -19.77
N LEU A 577 -13.93 -12.79 -18.75
CA LEU A 577 -12.72 -12.84 -17.95
C LEU A 577 -11.50 -13.20 -18.81
N GLN A 578 -11.60 -14.20 -19.68
CA GLN A 578 -10.52 -14.58 -20.60
C GLN A 578 -10.18 -13.46 -21.60
N LYS A 579 -11.18 -12.70 -22.07
CA LYS A 579 -10.97 -11.53 -22.93
C LYS A 579 -10.20 -10.44 -22.17
N LYS A 580 -10.61 -10.12 -20.93
CA LYS A 580 -9.88 -9.18 -20.04
C LYS A 580 -8.43 -9.65 -19.83
N MET A 581 -8.20 -10.94 -19.58
CA MET A 581 -6.85 -11.52 -19.43
C MET A 581 -6.00 -11.39 -20.71
N ARG A 582 -6.59 -11.66 -21.89
CA ARG A 582 -5.89 -11.54 -23.18
C ARG A 582 -5.50 -10.10 -23.50
N GLN A 583 -6.42 -9.16 -23.33
CA GLN A 583 -6.15 -7.73 -23.55
C GLN A 583 -5.00 -7.23 -22.68
N ARG A 584 -4.97 -7.67 -21.41
CA ARG A 584 -3.88 -7.33 -20.47
C ARG A 584 -2.56 -8.05 -20.79
N ARG A 585 -2.61 -9.20 -21.47
CA ARG A 585 -1.41 -9.85 -22.00
C ARG A 585 -0.80 -9.11 -23.20
N THR A 586 -1.64 -8.47 -24.01
CA THR A 586 -1.22 -7.75 -25.23
C THR A 586 -0.86 -6.28 -25.03
N CYS A 587 -1.10 -5.68 -23.86
CA CYS A 587 -0.49 -4.39 -23.53
C CYS A 587 1.03 -4.58 -23.36
N THR A 588 1.75 -4.51 -24.47
CA THR A 588 3.18 -4.25 -24.52
C THR A 588 3.40 -2.77 -24.21
N ILE A 589 4.31 -2.52 -23.27
CA ILE A 589 4.81 -1.18 -22.94
C ILE A 589 5.33 -0.59 -24.26
N SER A 590 4.66 0.45 -24.75
CA SER A 590 5.13 1.28 -25.87
C SER A 590 5.90 2.45 -25.30
#